data_AF-A0A6L3F484-F1
#
_entry.id   AF-A0A6L3F484-F1
#
_cell.length_a   1.000
_cell.length_b   1.000
_cell.length_c   1.000
_cell.angle_alpha   90.00
_cell.angle_beta   90.00
_cell.angle_gamma   90.00
#
_symmetry.space_group_name_H-M   'P 1'
#
loop_
_entity.id
_entity.type
_entity.pdbx_description
1 polymer ?
#
loop_
_entity_poly.entity_id
_entity_poly.type
_entity_poly.pdbx_seq_one_letter_code
_entity_poly.pdbx_strand_id
1 'polypeptide(L)'
;MPATYVTPGVYIEEVDKGSKPIEAAGASMAAFVGVTAEASHKVLNSETGERVPVESVLNKPTLVTNWTQYQNIFGGFISGAYTPDAVYGYFNNGGGACYVSSIKALKEADDNAVAATASIPPASGKGKGMTVTAKLAGESGNDLAVIIKNDSEGDTFTMSVGGETHAGLTMKKGDTHVGTVEFTAVTISDLGTAALTEGTYQLEGGGSPPLTAADFIGDVSKRTGLGGLEAFEDIRLV
;
A
#
# COMPACT_ATOMS: atom_id res chain seq x y z
N MET A 1 40.33 -47.06 -4.64
CA MET A 1 41.61 -47.80 -4.68
C MET A 1 41.73 -48.51 -3.33
N PRO A 2 41.97 -49.83 -3.26
CA PRO A 2 42.01 -50.53 -1.99
C PRO A 2 43.28 -50.15 -1.22
N ALA A 3 43.13 -49.84 0.07
CA ALA A 3 44.25 -49.63 0.97
C ALA A 3 44.90 -50.99 1.27
N THR A 4 46.17 -51.14 0.90
CA THR A 4 46.94 -52.35 1.22
C THR A 4 47.34 -52.30 2.70
N TYR A 5 46.71 -53.14 3.52
CA TYR A 5 47.03 -53.30 4.93
C TYR A 5 48.31 -54.12 5.09
N VAL A 6 49.41 -53.45 5.47
CA VAL A 6 50.70 -54.09 5.74
C VAL A 6 51.02 -53.93 7.21
N THR A 7 50.59 -54.91 8.03
CA THR A 7 51.20 -55.46 9.26
C THR A 7 50.14 -56.20 10.09
N PRO A 8 50.50 -57.23 10.87
CA PRO A 8 49.54 -57.93 11.73
C PRO A 8 49.10 -56.99 12.86
N GLY A 9 47.87 -56.48 12.79
CA GLY A 9 47.30 -55.59 13.79
C GLY A 9 45.77 -55.53 13.68
N VAL A 10 45.10 -55.15 14.76
CA VAL A 10 43.65 -54.91 14.75
C VAL A 10 43.40 -53.53 14.17
N TYR A 11 42.76 -53.48 13.00
CA TYR A 11 42.34 -52.23 12.36
C TYR A 11 40.86 -52.01 12.64
N ILE A 12 40.55 -50.88 13.29
CA ILE A 12 39.18 -50.43 13.48
C ILE A 12 38.88 -49.49 12.31
N GLU A 13 37.93 -49.91 11.48
CA GLU A 13 37.32 -49.04 10.47
C GLU A 13 35.94 -48.64 11.00
N GLU A 14 35.81 -47.38 11.42
CA GLU A 14 34.51 -46.81 11.73
C GLU A 14 33.77 -46.55 10.42
N VAL A 15 32.94 -47.51 10.04
CA VAL A 15 31.96 -47.30 8.98
C VAL A 15 30.90 -46.37 9.57
N ASP A 16 30.86 -45.13 9.09
CA ASP A 16 29.89 -44.13 9.49
C ASP A 16 28.48 -44.58 9.07
N LYS A 17 27.81 -45.35 9.93
CA LYS A 17 26.41 -45.74 9.81
C LYS A 17 25.53 -44.69 10.46
N GLY A 18 25.72 -43.44 10.05
CA GLY A 18 24.65 -42.46 10.14
C GLY A 18 23.69 -42.70 9.00
N SER A 19 22.49 -43.22 9.26
CA SER A 19 21.38 -42.81 8.41
C SER A 19 21.39 -41.29 8.47
N LYS A 20 21.70 -40.61 7.36
CA LYS A 20 21.39 -39.18 7.27
C LYS A 20 19.96 -39.07 7.79
N PRO A 21 19.71 -38.32 8.88
CA PRO A 21 18.36 -38.04 9.30
C PRO A 21 17.62 -37.64 8.04
N ILE A 22 16.44 -38.20 7.79
CA ILE A 22 15.61 -37.69 6.71
C ILE A 22 15.34 -36.25 7.11
N GLU A 23 16.10 -35.32 6.53
CA GLU A 23 15.74 -33.92 6.58
C GLU A 23 14.32 -33.89 6.03
N ALA A 24 13.39 -33.41 6.84
CA ALA A 24 12.05 -33.14 6.38
C ALA A 24 12.20 -32.30 5.12
N ALA A 25 11.96 -32.89 3.96
CA ALA A 25 12.07 -32.22 2.68
C ALA A 25 11.28 -30.92 2.79
N GLY A 26 11.95 -29.80 2.48
CA GLY A 26 11.50 -28.45 2.81
C GLY A 26 10.02 -28.26 2.54
N ALA A 27 9.31 -27.80 3.58
CA ALA A 27 7.90 -27.44 3.51
C ALA A 27 7.67 -26.52 2.31
N SER A 28 6.78 -26.91 1.39
CA SER A 28 6.36 -26.10 0.27
C SER A 28 6.03 -24.69 0.76
N MET A 29 6.76 -23.68 0.29
CA MET A 29 6.54 -22.31 0.76
C MET A 29 5.22 -21.79 0.18
N ALA A 30 4.30 -21.37 1.05
CA ALA A 30 3.02 -20.84 0.59
C ALA A 30 3.23 -19.52 -0.16
N ALA A 31 2.46 -19.31 -1.22
CA ALA A 31 2.40 -18.05 -1.94
C ALA A 31 0.97 -17.51 -1.91
N PHE A 32 0.81 -16.26 -1.49
CA PHE A 32 -0.47 -15.56 -1.45
C PHE A 32 -0.49 -14.48 -2.51
N VAL A 33 -1.57 -14.44 -3.28
CA VAL A 33 -1.78 -13.46 -4.33
C VAL A 33 -3.14 -12.82 -4.12
N GLY A 34 -3.19 -11.49 -4.04
CA GLY A 34 -4.46 -10.80 -3.85
C GLY A 34 -4.34 -9.31 -3.60
N VAL A 35 -5.42 -8.71 -3.11
CA VAL A 35 -5.49 -7.28 -2.75
C VAL A 35 -5.00 -7.09 -1.31
N THR A 36 -4.26 -6.03 -1.03
CA THR A 36 -3.77 -5.69 0.31
C THR A 36 -4.10 -4.24 0.66
N ALA A 37 -3.93 -3.88 1.93
CA ALA A 37 -4.14 -2.49 2.35
C ALA A 37 -3.07 -1.58 1.72
N GLU A 38 -1.82 -1.98 1.79
CA GLU A 38 -0.65 -1.25 1.31
C GLU A 38 0.25 -2.21 0.52
N ALA A 39 1.22 -1.71 -0.24
CA ALA A 39 2.21 -2.52 -0.94
C ALA A 39 3.51 -1.74 -1.10
N SER A 40 4.09 -1.27 0.02
CA SER A 40 5.35 -0.54 0.00
C SER A 40 6.31 -0.95 1.12
N HIS A 41 7.60 -1.00 0.77
CA HIS A 41 8.67 -1.05 1.75
C HIS A 41 8.81 0.33 2.38
N LYS A 42 8.38 0.41 3.64
CA LYS A 42 8.50 1.64 4.42
C LYS A 42 9.81 1.68 5.20
N VAL A 43 10.57 2.75 5.04
CA VAL A 43 11.74 3.05 5.86
C VAL A 43 11.40 4.18 6.81
N LEU A 44 11.96 4.13 8.02
CA LEU A 44 11.79 5.22 8.98
C LEU A 44 12.61 6.41 8.50
N ASN A 45 11.96 7.56 8.28
CA ASN A 45 12.69 8.80 8.07
C ASN A 45 13.24 9.29 9.41
N SER A 46 14.56 9.41 9.52
CA SER A 46 15.25 9.83 10.75
C SER A 46 14.92 11.25 11.19
N GLU A 47 14.38 12.10 10.31
CA GLU A 47 14.02 13.49 10.64
C GLU A 47 12.58 13.64 11.15
N THR A 48 11.62 12.90 10.59
CA THR A 48 10.19 13.02 10.93
C THR A 48 9.66 11.89 11.82
N GLY A 49 10.42 10.81 11.99
CA GLY A 49 9.96 9.61 12.70
C GLY A 49 8.83 8.87 11.97
N GLU A 50 8.49 9.31 10.75
CA GLU A 50 7.39 8.79 9.96
C GLU A 50 7.89 7.69 9.01
N ARG A 51 7.05 6.69 8.79
CA ARG A 51 7.35 5.55 7.90
C ARG A 51 7.04 5.95 6.46
N VAL A 52 8.06 6.36 5.72
CA VAL A 52 7.90 6.79 4.33
C VAL A 52 8.05 5.58 3.40
N PRO A 53 7.11 5.36 2.45
CA PRO A 53 7.27 4.40 1.36
C PRO A 53 8.53 4.71 0.54
N VAL A 54 9.49 3.79 0.49
CA VAL A 54 10.74 3.94 -0.30
C VAL A 54 10.68 3.18 -1.60
N GLU A 55 10.06 1.99 -1.58
CA GLU A 55 9.88 1.18 -2.78
C GLU A 55 8.48 0.59 -2.79
N SER A 56 7.79 0.70 -3.94
CA SER A 56 6.55 -0.06 -4.15
C SER A 56 6.87 -1.51 -4.48
N VAL A 57 6.25 -2.40 -3.72
CA VAL A 57 6.21 -3.86 -3.95
C VAL A 57 4.92 -4.29 -4.62
N LEU A 58 4.19 -3.35 -5.23
CA LEU A 58 2.99 -3.68 -5.99
C LEU A 58 3.33 -4.66 -7.10
N ASN A 59 2.55 -5.72 -7.15
CA ASN A 59 2.65 -6.87 -8.03
C ASN A 59 3.98 -7.63 -7.95
N LYS A 60 4.84 -7.37 -6.95
CA LYS A 60 6.13 -8.05 -6.77
C LYS A 60 6.04 -9.07 -5.64
N PRO A 61 6.38 -10.35 -5.87
CA PRO A 61 6.45 -11.34 -4.81
C PRO A 61 7.48 -10.96 -3.76
N THR A 62 7.03 -10.78 -2.52
CA THR A 62 7.87 -10.39 -1.39
C THR A 62 7.84 -11.47 -0.33
N LEU A 63 9.02 -11.85 0.17
CA LEU A 63 9.14 -12.84 1.24
C LEU A 63 8.72 -12.22 2.58
N VAL A 64 7.79 -12.88 3.25
CA VAL A 64 7.29 -12.52 4.57
C VAL A 64 7.48 -13.71 5.51
N THR A 65 8.13 -13.45 6.65
CA THR A 65 8.50 -14.49 7.62
C THR A 65 7.62 -14.49 8.87
N ASN A 66 6.91 -13.39 9.13
CA ASN A 66 6.02 -13.24 10.27
C ASN A 66 4.94 -12.17 10.00
N TRP A 67 3.88 -12.19 10.81
CA TRP A 67 2.77 -11.26 10.68
C TRP A 67 3.18 -9.78 10.86
N THR A 68 4.09 -9.46 11.76
CA THR A 68 4.55 -8.07 11.95
C THR A 68 5.24 -7.55 10.68
N GLN A 69 6.04 -8.38 10.02
CA GLN A 69 6.65 -8.07 8.74
C GLN A 69 5.58 -7.86 7.65
N TYR A 70 4.54 -8.70 7.63
CA TYR A 70 3.39 -8.50 6.74
C TYR A 70 2.77 -7.11 6.95
N GLN A 71 2.41 -6.78 8.19
CA GLN A 71 1.76 -5.50 8.52
C GLN A 71 2.62 -4.28 8.15
N ASN A 72 3.93 -4.41 8.24
CA ASN A 72 4.86 -3.33 7.89
C ASN A 72 4.95 -3.06 6.37
N ILE A 73 4.70 -4.07 5.54
CA ILE A 73 4.85 -3.99 4.07
C ILE A 73 3.49 -3.85 3.38
N PHE A 74 2.53 -4.67 3.80
CA PHE A 74 1.23 -4.83 3.15
C PHE A 74 0.07 -4.21 3.95
N GLY A 75 0.37 -3.64 5.12
CA GLY A 75 -0.61 -3.06 6.02
C GLY A 75 -1.43 -4.10 6.80
N GLY A 76 -2.43 -3.61 7.52
CA GLY A 76 -3.31 -4.45 8.35
C GLY A 76 -4.55 -4.96 7.62
N PHE A 77 -5.53 -5.38 8.41
CA PHE A 77 -6.86 -5.74 7.93
C PHE A 77 -7.54 -4.52 7.30
N ILE A 78 -8.18 -4.74 6.16
CA ILE A 78 -8.95 -3.71 5.46
C ILE A 78 -10.17 -4.34 4.81
N SER A 79 -11.28 -3.61 4.83
CA SER A 79 -12.49 -4.03 4.12
C SER A 79 -12.22 -4.11 2.61
N GLY A 80 -12.72 -5.15 1.96
CA GLY A 80 -12.52 -5.38 0.53
C GLY A 80 -11.28 -6.20 0.16
N ALA A 81 -10.44 -6.58 1.13
CA ALA A 81 -9.28 -7.45 0.90
C ALA A 81 -9.27 -8.64 1.86
N TYR A 82 -9.25 -9.87 1.32
CA TYR A 82 -9.20 -11.11 2.11
C TYR A 82 -7.78 -11.67 2.29
N THR A 83 -6.80 -11.14 1.56
CA THR A 83 -5.40 -11.56 1.65
C THR A 83 -4.82 -11.39 3.07
N PRO A 84 -5.08 -10.26 3.78
CA PRO A 84 -4.62 -10.11 5.16
C PRO A 84 -5.16 -11.19 6.09
N ASP A 85 -6.44 -11.56 5.96
CA ASP A 85 -7.06 -12.61 6.77
C ASP A 85 -6.44 -13.99 6.48
N ALA A 86 -6.22 -14.30 5.21
CA ALA A 86 -5.61 -15.57 4.79
C ALA A 86 -4.17 -15.71 5.32
N VAL A 87 -3.36 -14.65 5.19
CA VAL A 87 -1.96 -14.63 5.66
C VAL A 87 -1.90 -14.67 7.19
N TYR A 88 -2.77 -13.91 7.87
CA TYR A 88 -2.87 -13.97 9.33
C TYR A 88 -3.23 -15.38 9.82
N GLY A 89 -4.24 -16.00 9.20
CA GLY A 89 -4.64 -17.37 9.48
C GLY A 89 -3.48 -18.35 9.25
N TYR A 90 -2.73 -18.22 8.15
CA TYR A 90 -1.58 -19.08 7.87
C TYR A 90 -0.52 -19.01 8.96
N PHE A 91 -0.10 -17.81 9.38
CA PHE A 91 0.86 -17.67 10.47
C PHE A 91 0.30 -18.17 11.80
N ASN A 92 -0.98 -17.94 12.08
CA ASN A 92 -1.63 -18.39 13.32
C ASN A 92 -1.78 -19.92 13.39
N ASN A 93 -1.82 -20.61 12.24
CA ASN A 93 -1.81 -22.07 12.15
C ASN A 93 -0.39 -22.67 12.22
N GLY A 94 0.65 -21.87 12.49
CA GLY A 94 2.03 -22.33 12.53
C GLY A 94 2.69 -22.42 11.15
N GLY A 95 2.15 -21.73 10.15
CA GLY A 95 2.79 -21.57 8.85
C GLY A 95 4.16 -20.89 8.97
N GLY A 96 5.12 -21.35 8.17
CA GLY A 96 6.47 -20.80 8.10
C GLY A 96 6.54 -19.52 7.26
N ALA A 97 7.68 -19.25 6.63
CA ALA A 97 7.76 -18.15 5.67
C ALA A 97 6.79 -18.35 4.50
N CYS A 98 6.34 -17.26 3.90
CA CYS A 98 5.49 -17.25 2.71
C CYS A 98 5.85 -16.09 1.78
N TYR A 99 5.55 -16.25 0.50
CA TYR A 99 5.58 -15.15 -0.46
C TYR A 99 4.22 -14.47 -0.55
N VAL A 100 4.20 -13.14 -0.63
CA VAL A 100 2.99 -12.37 -0.86
C VAL A 100 3.20 -11.48 -2.08
N SER A 101 2.29 -11.57 -3.04
CA SER A 101 2.21 -10.65 -4.18
C SER A 101 0.91 -9.86 -4.08
N SER A 102 1.02 -8.56 -3.84
CA SER A 102 -0.13 -7.66 -3.82
C SER A 102 -0.44 -7.18 -5.23
N ILE A 103 -1.58 -7.55 -5.78
CA ILE A 103 -2.01 -7.09 -7.11
C ILE A 103 -2.53 -5.65 -7.04
N LYS A 104 -3.09 -5.26 -5.89
CA LYS A 104 -3.70 -3.96 -5.67
C LYS A 104 -3.54 -3.55 -4.22
N ALA A 105 -3.06 -2.34 -3.99
CA ALA A 105 -3.02 -1.71 -2.67
C ALA A 105 -4.15 -0.69 -2.58
N LEU A 106 -5.01 -0.81 -1.56
CA LEU A 106 -6.19 0.05 -1.44
C LEU A 106 -5.88 1.44 -0.83
N LYS A 107 -4.82 1.55 -0.03
CA LYS A 107 -4.39 2.77 0.69
C LYS A 107 -3.17 3.44 0.06
N GLU A 108 -2.74 2.98 -1.10
CA GLU A 108 -1.64 3.61 -1.84
C GLU A 108 -2.13 4.09 -3.19
N ALA A 109 -1.48 5.13 -3.71
CA ALA A 109 -1.81 5.65 -5.03
C ALA A 109 -1.49 4.58 -6.08
N ASP A 110 -2.51 4.18 -6.83
CA ASP A 110 -2.36 3.39 -8.05
C ASP A 110 -2.23 4.37 -9.21
N ASP A 111 -1.18 4.21 -10.02
CA ASP A 111 -0.89 5.07 -11.18
C ASP A 111 -2.06 5.10 -12.21
N ASN A 112 -2.94 4.09 -12.17
CA ASN A 112 -4.13 4.01 -13.03
C ASN A 112 -5.43 4.35 -12.30
N ALA A 113 -5.39 4.70 -11.01
CA ALA A 113 -6.58 5.08 -10.26
C ALA A 113 -6.99 6.53 -10.51
N VAL A 114 -8.30 6.77 -10.47
CA VAL A 114 -8.90 8.09 -10.48
C VAL A 114 -8.89 8.62 -9.04
N ALA A 115 -8.40 9.85 -8.86
CA ALA A 115 -8.48 10.56 -7.58
C ALA A 115 -9.90 11.04 -7.31
N ALA A 116 -10.34 10.93 -6.05
CA ALA A 116 -11.63 11.45 -5.63
C ALA A 116 -11.65 12.98 -5.74
N THR A 117 -12.78 13.55 -6.14
CA THR A 117 -12.95 14.99 -6.31
C THR A 117 -14.21 15.48 -5.61
N ALA A 118 -14.14 16.67 -5.05
CA ALA A 118 -15.28 17.41 -4.52
C ALA A 118 -15.37 18.76 -5.22
N SER A 119 -16.54 19.11 -5.75
CA SER A 119 -16.81 20.45 -6.27
C SER A 119 -17.59 21.25 -5.25
N ILE A 120 -17.03 22.39 -4.85
CA ILE A 120 -17.61 23.28 -3.87
C ILE A 120 -18.24 24.46 -4.61
N PRO A 121 -19.57 24.63 -4.54
CA PRO A 121 -20.27 25.67 -5.27
C PRO A 121 -20.08 27.06 -4.65
N PRO A 122 -20.17 28.13 -5.45
CA PRO A 122 -20.13 29.49 -4.94
C PRO A 122 -21.41 29.84 -4.16
N ALA A 123 -21.27 30.53 -3.02
CA ALA A 123 -22.36 30.92 -2.11
C ALA A 123 -23.47 31.72 -2.80
N SER A 124 -23.11 32.54 -3.79
CA SER A 124 -24.05 33.39 -4.53
C SER A 124 -24.71 32.69 -5.73
N GLY A 125 -24.37 31.42 -6.02
CA GLY A 125 -24.84 30.69 -7.19
C GLY A 125 -24.36 31.24 -8.54
N LYS A 126 -23.55 32.31 -8.55
CA LYS A 126 -22.95 32.95 -9.73
C LYS A 126 -21.43 32.96 -9.58
N GLY A 127 -20.74 32.41 -10.58
CA GLY A 127 -19.28 32.32 -10.61
C GLY A 127 -18.78 30.88 -10.73
N LYS A 128 -17.46 30.70 -10.79
CA LYS A 128 -16.83 29.39 -10.63
C LYS A 128 -16.64 29.11 -9.14
N GLY A 129 -16.87 27.86 -8.74
CA GLY A 129 -16.61 27.37 -7.39
C GLY A 129 -15.14 27.01 -7.19
N MET A 130 -14.89 26.01 -6.36
CA MET A 130 -13.56 25.42 -6.13
C MET A 130 -13.63 23.92 -6.31
N THR A 131 -12.66 23.33 -6.99
CA THR A 131 -12.53 21.88 -7.10
C THR A 131 -11.42 21.41 -6.19
N VAL A 132 -11.68 20.34 -5.46
CA VAL A 132 -10.78 19.79 -4.47
C VAL A 132 -10.54 18.33 -4.81
N THR A 133 -9.30 17.97 -5.05
CA THR A 133 -8.91 16.64 -5.54
C THR A 133 -8.06 15.94 -4.49
N ALA A 134 -8.34 14.67 -4.18
CA ALA A 134 -7.51 13.87 -3.29
C ALA A 134 -6.10 13.73 -3.88
N LYS A 135 -5.06 13.92 -3.05
CA LYS A 135 -3.67 13.72 -3.48
C LYS A 135 -3.37 12.24 -3.72
N LEU A 136 -4.09 11.36 -3.03
CA LEU A 136 -3.98 9.91 -3.16
C LEU A 136 -5.08 9.40 -4.11
N ALA A 137 -4.67 8.83 -5.23
CA ALA A 137 -5.59 8.26 -6.22
C ALA A 137 -6.18 6.94 -5.73
N GLY A 138 -7.47 6.71 -5.96
CA GLY A 138 -8.18 5.49 -5.56
C GLY A 138 -9.30 5.71 -4.55
N GLU A 139 -9.89 4.59 -4.11
CA GLU A 139 -11.08 4.58 -3.25
C GLU A 139 -10.84 5.22 -1.88
N SER A 140 -9.60 5.18 -1.38
CA SER A 140 -9.22 5.84 -0.12
C SER A 140 -9.45 7.36 -0.13
N GLY A 141 -9.48 8.00 -1.31
CA GLY A 141 -9.81 9.41 -1.42
C GLY A 141 -11.28 9.71 -1.08
N ASN A 142 -12.18 8.74 -1.19
CA ASN A 142 -13.61 8.92 -0.91
C ASN A 142 -13.92 9.05 0.58
N ASP A 143 -13.01 8.63 1.47
CA ASP A 143 -13.16 8.79 2.91
C ASP A 143 -12.83 10.22 3.39
N LEU A 144 -12.32 11.09 2.49
CA LEU A 144 -11.99 12.47 2.81
C LEU A 144 -13.20 13.39 2.66
N ALA A 145 -13.40 14.23 3.68
CA ALA A 145 -14.39 15.29 3.68
C ALA A 145 -13.71 16.65 3.78
N VAL A 146 -14.19 17.61 2.98
CA VAL A 146 -13.80 19.02 3.03
C VAL A 146 -14.89 19.78 3.76
N ILE A 147 -14.52 20.41 4.87
CA ILE A 147 -15.42 21.23 5.67
C ILE A 147 -15.04 22.69 5.47
N ILE A 148 -15.98 23.49 5.00
CA ILE A 148 -15.83 24.94 4.89
C ILE A 148 -16.74 25.59 5.93
N LYS A 149 -16.18 26.52 6.70
CA LYS A 149 -16.88 27.40 7.64
C LYS A 149 -16.56 28.85 7.32
N ASN A 150 -17.57 29.67 7.08
CA ASN A 150 -17.35 31.10 6.83
C ASN A 150 -17.17 31.83 8.17
N ASP A 151 -16.15 32.69 8.27
CA ASP A 151 -16.00 33.53 9.46
C ASP A 151 -17.00 34.67 9.44
N SER A 152 -17.60 34.98 10.59
CA SER A 152 -18.67 35.98 10.72
C SER A 152 -18.18 37.43 10.51
N GLU A 153 -16.86 37.66 10.47
CA GLU A 153 -16.23 38.97 10.30
C GLU A 153 -15.18 38.94 9.16
N GLY A 154 -15.63 38.87 7.90
CA GLY A 154 -14.76 39.11 6.73
C GLY A 154 -15.09 38.28 5.48
N ASP A 155 -14.36 38.52 4.38
CA ASP A 155 -14.34 37.65 3.18
C ASP A 155 -13.40 36.43 3.38
N THR A 156 -13.31 35.96 4.61
CA THR A 156 -12.43 34.86 5.02
C THR A 156 -13.23 33.64 5.46
N PHE A 157 -12.66 32.47 5.25
CA PHE A 157 -13.24 31.20 5.65
C PHE A 157 -12.18 30.27 6.23
N THR A 158 -12.64 29.29 6.99
CA THR A 158 -11.83 28.20 7.53
C THR A 158 -12.13 26.94 6.72
N MET A 159 -11.07 26.29 6.23
CA MET A 159 -11.15 25.02 5.51
C MET A 159 -10.48 23.93 6.34
N SER A 160 -11.19 22.82 6.53
CA SER A 160 -10.68 21.64 7.20
C SER A 160 -10.77 20.42 6.29
N VAL A 161 -9.68 19.66 6.20
CA VAL A 161 -9.54 18.47 5.37
C VAL A 161 -8.75 17.42 6.12
N GLY A 162 -9.33 16.22 6.33
CA GLY A 162 -8.59 15.09 6.91
C GLY A 162 -7.98 15.33 8.29
N GLY A 163 -8.53 16.27 9.07
CA GLY A 163 -8.01 16.68 10.39
C GLY A 163 -7.07 17.88 10.37
N GLU A 164 -6.60 18.32 9.19
CA GLU A 164 -5.85 19.56 9.00
C GLU A 164 -6.83 20.73 8.87
N THR A 165 -6.61 21.84 9.60
CA THR A 165 -7.51 23.01 9.57
C THR A 165 -6.72 24.28 9.35
N HIS A 166 -7.08 25.01 8.30
CA HIS A 166 -6.50 26.32 7.96
C HIS A 166 -7.58 27.39 8.06
N ALA A 167 -7.36 28.38 8.93
CA ALA A 167 -8.28 29.50 9.18
C ALA A 167 -7.81 30.78 8.48
N GLY A 168 -8.73 31.71 8.24
CA GLY A 168 -8.42 33.03 7.64
C GLY A 168 -8.12 32.99 6.13
N LEU A 169 -8.57 31.94 5.44
CA LEU A 169 -8.36 31.76 4.01
C LEU A 169 -9.26 32.67 3.19
N THR A 170 -8.78 33.17 2.04
CA THR A 170 -9.60 34.01 1.14
C THR A 170 -9.49 33.59 -0.32
N MET A 171 -10.56 33.85 -1.08
CA MET A 171 -10.58 33.68 -2.55
C MET A 171 -9.97 34.89 -3.28
N LYS A 172 -9.68 35.98 -2.58
CA LYS A 172 -9.00 37.16 -3.14
C LYS A 172 -7.51 36.88 -3.31
N LYS A 173 -6.89 37.49 -4.34
CA LYS A 173 -5.43 37.40 -4.53
C LYS A 173 -4.73 38.12 -3.39
N GLY A 174 -3.85 37.40 -2.67
CA GLY A 174 -3.07 37.89 -1.54
C GLY A 174 -2.33 36.75 -0.85
N ASP A 175 -1.62 37.05 0.24
CA ASP A 175 -0.79 36.07 0.96
C ASP A 175 -1.61 34.96 1.65
N THR A 176 -2.91 35.18 1.89
CA THR A 176 -3.84 34.20 2.48
C THR A 176 -4.74 33.52 1.44
N HIS A 177 -4.32 33.51 0.18
CA HIS A 177 -5.09 32.90 -0.91
C HIS A 177 -5.12 31.36 -0.80
N VAL A 178 -6.30 30.78 -0.95
CA VAL A 178 -6.50 29.31 -0.85
C VAL A 178 -5.66 28.52 -1.84
N GLY A 179 -5.43 29.03 -3.05
CA GLY A 179 -4.57 28.35 -4.03
C GLY A 179 -3.08 28.32 -3.65
N THR A 180 -2.67 29.09 -2.65
CA THR A 180 -1.28 29.12 -2.15
C THR A 180 -1.10 28.19 -0.95
N VAL A 181 -2.18 27.72 -0.33
CA VAL A 181 -2.11 26.84 0.84
C VAL A 181 -2.01 25.40 0.39
N GLU A 182 -0.91 24.75 0.79
CA GLU A 182 -0.70 23.33 0.54
C GLU A 182 -1.37 22.51 1.64
N PHE A 183 -2.29 21.64 1.26
CA PHE A 183 -2.84 20.62 2.15
C PHE A 183 -2.09 19.31 1.96
N THR A 184 -1.95 18.55 3.05
CA THR A 184 -1.21 17.28 3.00
C THR A 184 -1.99 16.22 2.21
N ALA A 185 -3.30 16.17 2.39
CA ALA A 185 -4.16 15.12 1.85
C ALA A 185 -4.76 15.42 0.46
N VAL A 186 -4.70 16.68 0.02
CA VAL A 186 -5.58 17.18 -1.05
C VAL A 186 -4.90 18.29 -1.85
N THR A 187 -5.21 18.38 -3.14
CA THR A 187 -4.82 19.48 -4.01
C THR A 187 -6.05 20.28 -4.41
N ILE A 188 -5.92 21.60 -4.45
CA ILE A 188 -7.00 22.50 -4.83
C ILE A 188 -6.78 22.97 -6.26
N SER A 189 -7.82 22.86 -7.09
CA SER A 189 -7.81 23.28 -8.49
C SER A 189 -9.06 24.09 -8.83
N ASP A 190 -9.05 24.71 -10.02
CA ASP A 190 -10.19 25.45 -10.57
C ASP A 190 -10.75 26.52 -9.63
N LEU A 191 -9.88 27.27 -8.95
CA LEU A 191 -10.28 28.35 -8.05
C LEU A 191 -11.03 29.45 -8.81
N GLY A 192 -12.28 29.66 -8.42
CA GLY A 192 -13.03 30.86 -8.76
C GLY A 192 -12.71 32.05 -7.85
N THR A 193 -13.39 33.16 -8.10
CA THR A 193 -13.29 34.41 -7.31
C THR A 193 -14.46 34.64 -6.37
N ALA A 194 -15.46 33.75 -6.39
CA ALA A 194 -16.67 33.86 -5.59
C ALA A 194 -16.49 33.22 -4.21
N ALA A 195 -17.15 33.78 -3.19
CA ALA A 195 -17.23 33.17 -1.86
C ALA A 195 -17.83 31.76 -1.95
N LEU A 196 -17.36 30.84 -1.12
CA LEU A 196 -17.77 29.44 -1.14
C LEU A 196 -18.97 29.18 -0.22
N THR A 197 -19.78 28.20 -0.59
CA THR A 197 -20.94 27.79 0.21
C THR A 197 -20.46 27.02 1.44
N GLU A 198 -20.89 27.44 2.63
CA GLU A 198 -20.59 26.74 3.89
C GLU A 198 -21.19 25.32 3.86
N GLY A 199 -20.41 24.33 4.29
CA GLY A 199 -20.88 22.95 4.30
C GLY A 199 -19.77 21.92 4.36
N THR A 200 -20.19 20.65 4.43
CA THR A 200 -19.33 19.49 4.35
C THR A 200 -19.49 18.85 2.97
N TYR A 201 -18.38 18.74 2.23
CA TYR A 201 -18.31 18.18 0.90
C TYR A 201 -17.48 16.91 0.94
N GLN A 202 -18.09 15.76 0.67
CA GLN A 202 -17.38 14.50 0.54
C GLN A 202 -16.68 14.45 -0.82
N LEU A 203 -15.46 13.93 -0.84
CA LEU A 203 -14.79 13.62 -2.10
C LEU A 203 -15.43 12.35 -2.69
N GLU A 204 -15.74 12.37 -3.98
CA GLU A 204 -16.38 11.25 -4.67
C GLU A 204 -15.69 10.95 -6.00
N GLY A 205 -15.93 9.75 -6.54
CA GLY A 205 -15.38 9.32 -7.83
C GLY A 205 -13.96 8.77 -7.77
N GLY A 206 -13.39 8.62 -6.58
CA GLY A 206 -12.16 7.88 -6.38
C GLY A 206 -12.39 6.40 -6.66
N GLY A 207 -11.66 5.86 -7.64
CA GLY A 207 -11.87 4.49 -8.09
C GLY A 207 -10.70 4.00 -8.92
N SER A 208 -10.47 2.70 -8.91
CA SER A 208 -9.45 2.06 -9.73
C SER A 208 -10.13 1.15 -10.76
N PRO A 209 -9.52 0.98 -11.94
CA PRO A 209 -10.06 0.07 -12.95
C PRO A 209 -10.21 -1.34 -12.37
N PRO A 210 -11.18 -2.12 -12.87
CA PRO A 210 -11.33 -3.50 -12.45
C PRO A 210 -10.07 -4.29 -12.81
N LEU A 211 -9.65 -5.17 -11.90
CA LEU A 211 -8.49 -6.04 -12.14
C LEU A 211 -8.73 -6.93 -13.36
N THR A 212 -7.74 -6.99 -14.24
CA THR A 212 -7.76 -7.82 -15.45
C THR A 212 -6.90 -9.06 -15.26
N ALA A 213 -7.13 -10.11 -16.05
CA ALA A 213 -6.31 -11.32 -16.00
C ALA A 213 -4.81 -11.05 -16.23
N ALA A 214 -4.48 -10.00 -16.99
CA ALA A 214 -3.09 -9.59 -17.23
C ALA A 214 -2.39 -9.13 -15.93
N ASP A 215 -3.13 -8.51 -15.00
CA ASP A 215 -2.58 -8.05 -13.72
C ASP A 215 -2.19 -9.22 -12.81
N PHE A 216 -2.96 -10.32 -12.88
CA PHE A 216 -2.67 -11.57 -12.17
C PHE A 216 -1.49 -12.33 -12.80
N ILE A 217 -1.46 -12.43 -14.13
CA ILE A 217 -0.38 -13.14 -14.84
C ILE A 217 0.96 -12.43 -14.63
N GLY A 218 0.97 -11.10 -14.75
CA GLY A 218 2.18 -10.29 -14.66
C GLY A 218 3.18 -10.56 -15.78
N ASP A 219 4.44 -10.19 -15.55
CA ASP A 219 5.53 -10.33 -16.52
C ASP A 219 6.76 -10.94 -15.83
N VAL A 220 7.25 -12.06 -16.39
CA VAL A 220 8.42 -12.80 -15.88
C VAL A 220 9.67 -11.92 -15.89
N SER A 221 9.82 -11.05 -16.90
CA SER A 221 10.98 -10.15 -17.02
C SER A 221 10.99 -9.07 -15.94
N LYS A 222 9.79 -8.64 -15.52
CA LYS A 222 9.60 -7.63 -14.46
C LYS A 222 9.42 -8.26 -13.08
N ARG A 223 9.38 -9.58 -13.01
CA ARG A 223 9.08 -10.38 -11.81
C ARG A 223 7.77 -9.94 -11.15
N THR A 224 6.74 -9.74 -11.96
CA THR A 224 5.42 -9.37 -11.47
C THR A 224 4.40 -10.50 -11.59
N GLY A 225 3.37 -10.47 -10.75
CA GLY A 225 2.25 -11.42 -10.79
C GLY A 225 2.67 -12.86 -10.52
N LEU A 226 1.90 -13.79 -11.08
CA LEU A 226 2.18 -15.22 -11.06
C LEU A 226 3.51 -15.55 -11.76
N GLY A 227 3.85 -14.86 -12.86
CA GLY A 227 5.12 -15.05 -13.56
C GLY A 227 6.35 -14.69 -12.72
N GLY A 228 6.21 -13.76 -11.78
CA GLY A 228 7.26 -13.45 -10.81
C GLY A 228 7.53 -14.58 -9.80
N LEU A 229 6.54 -15.44 -9.54
CA LEU A 229 6.68 -16.56 -8.60
C LEU A 229 7.51 -17.71 -9.20
N GLU A 230 7.57 -17.83 -10.54
CA GLU A 230 8.36 -18.86 -11.24
C GLU A 230 9.87 -18.73 -10.96
N ALA A 231 10.35 -17.52 -10.64
CA ALA A 231 11.75 -17.28 -10.30
C ALA A 231 12.16 -17.90 -8.95
N PHE A 232 11.23 -18.38 -8.13
CA PHE A 232 11.49 -18.92 -6.80
C PHE A 232 11.27 -20.44 -6.78
N GLU A 233 12.38 -21.20 -6.77
CA GLU A 233 12.35 -22.68 -6.75
C GLU A 233 11.73 -23.27 -5.46
N ASP A 234 11.60 -22.44 -4.41
CA ASP A 234 11.00 -22.80 -3.13
C ASP A 234 9.46 -22.85 -3.19
N ILE A 235 8.86 -22.25 -4.23
CA ILE A 235 7.42 -22.28 -4.47
C ILE A 235 7.11 -23.47 -5.37
N ARG A 236 6.44 -24.48 -4.81
CA ARG A 236 6.01 -25.68 -5.56
C ARG A 236 4.50 -25.80 -5.52
N LEU A 237 3.88 -25.83 -6.70
CA LEU A 237 2.53 -26.36 -6.86
C LEU A 237 2.60 -27.88 -6.71
N VAL A 238 1.98 -28.40 -5.65
CA VAL A 238 1.77 -29.85 -5.46
C VAL A 238 0.38 -30.20 -5.96
#